data_AF-A0A928K7Y5-F1
#
_entry.id   AF-A0A928K7Y5-F1
#
_cell.length_a   1.000
_cell.length_b   1.000
_cell.length_c   1.000
_cell.angle_alpha   90.00
_cell.angle_beta   90.00
_cell.angle_gamma   90.00
#
_symmetry.space_group_name_H-M   'P 1'
#
loop_
_entity.id
_entity.type
_entity.pdbx_description
1 polymer ?
#
loop_
_entity_poly.entity_id
_entity_poly.type
_entity_poly.pdbx_seq_one_letter_code
_entity_poly.pdbx_strand_id
1 'polypeptide(L)'
;MNYESELSFLRSTMKRAHIHTSVVSPGKPFRNILPPELETLFGDYYPCDSPLHKVLGDTEANTMYRQSDALGLSYIFFILPESSRSEYFFIGPYTRTDISQRQIMEIAESNGLSPKNQRYLEEYYRSIPVLPENSHIFTMLDTFCEFIWHSPSFSVVDMDREWQTPASPINEPSRSEGFDDVLVNMVALEKRYSYENELMRAVERGQLHGEFSFPTGMTEQILERRTTDSLRNIKNYMIIMNTLLRKAAQNGGVHPMYLDRVSSSFAVKIEQQTSVADSTSMMSDMYRSYCRLVRKHSLKDYSPVVQKAVILIDSDLSANLTLSTLAESQSISPGYLSTVFKKETGKTVSEYIRDKRIKHAAHLLTTTHLQIQTIALHCGIMDVQYFSKIFKKHTGKTPREYRMTVKQN
;
A
#
# COMPACT_ATOMS: atom_id res chain seq x y z
N MET A 1 -7.72 -43.20 23.99
CA MET A 1 -9.19 -43.23 23.94
C MET A 1 -9.66 -43.52 22.52
N ASN A 2 -10.75 -44.28 22.36
CA ASN A 2 -11.13 -44.88 21.08
C ASN A 2 -12.03 -43.95 20.23
N TYR A 3 -11.46 -42.92 19.59
CA TYR A 3 -12.17 -41.97 18.71
C TYR A 3 -12.52 -42.55 17.32
N GLU A 4 -12.27 -43.84 17.09
CA GLU A 4 -12.48 -44.52 15.82
C GLU A 4 -13.94 -44.48 15.35
N SER A 5 -14.90 -44.48 16.28
CA SER A 5 -16.33 -44.43 15.95
C SER A 5 -16.73 -43.05 15.43
N GLU A 6 -16.24 -41.99 16.08
CA GLU A 6 -16.46 -40.60 15.71
C GLU A 6 -15.71 -40.26 14.42
N LEU A 7 -14.49 -40.77 14.25
CA LEU A 7 -13.74 -40.62 13.01
C LEU A 7 -14.43 -41.31 11.83
N SER A 8 -14.96 -42.52 12.04
CA SER A 8 -15.77 -43.24 11.04
C SER A 8 -17.04 -42.47 10.68
N PHE A 9 -17.72 -41.89 11.67
CA PHE A 9 -18.88 -41.02 11.44
C PHE A 9 -18.51 -39.78 10.62
N LEU A 10 -17.43 -39.09 10.97
CA LEU A 10 -16.93 -37.91 10.25
C LEU A 10 -16.63 -38.28 8.78
N ARG A 11 -15.90 -39.37 8.54
CA ARG A 11 -15.58 -39.85 7.18
C ARG A 11 -16.83 -40.20 6.38
N SER A 12 -17.82 -40.83 7.00
CA SER A 12 -19.10 -41.14 6.36
C SER A 12 -19.86 -39.88 5.95
N THR A 13 -19.89 -38.86 6.81
CA THR A 13 -20.53 -37.58 6.53
C THR A 13 -19.80 -36.81 5.43
N MET A 14 -18.48 -36.75 5.46
CA MET A 14 -17.66 -36.14 4.40
C MET A 14 -17.88 -36.83 3.05
N LYS A 15 -17.94 -38.17 3.05
CA LYS A 15 -18.23 -38.95 1.84
C LYS A 15 -19.61 -38.63 1.24
N ARG A 16 -20.62 -38.38 2.07
CA ARG A 16 -21.96 -37.94 1.60
C ARG A 16 -21.94 -36.53 1.02
N ALA A 17 -21.04 -35.68 1.50
CA ALA A 17 -20.79 -34.35 0.95
C ALA A 17 -19.83 -34.35 -0.25
N HIS A 18 -19.47 -35.53 -0.78
CA HIS A 18 -18.50 -35.71 -1.87
C HIS A 18 -17.09 -35.18 -1.58
N ILE A 19 -16.73 -35.05 -0.31
CA ILE A 19 -15.40 -34.60 0.13
C ILE A 19 -14.54 -35.82 0.43
N HIS A 20 -13.33 -35.85 -0.14
CA HIS A 20 -12.38 -36.91 0.11
C HIS A 20 -11.68 -36.73 1.47
N THR A 21 -11.42 -37.84 2.15
CA THR A 21 -10.71 -37.85 3.44
C THR A 21 -9.68 -38.98 3.46
N SER A 22 -8.47 -38.69 3.95
CA SER A 22 -7.38 -39.67 4.06
C SER A 22 -6.65 -39.55 5.40
N VAL A 23 -6.02 -40.65 5.82
CA VAL A 23 -5.13 -40.67 7.00
C VAL A 23 -3.73 -40.91 6.50
N VAL A 24 -2.79 -40.06 6.90
CA VAL A 24 -1.43 -40.03 6.35
C VAL A 24 -0.40 -40.03 7.47
N SER A 25 0.56 -40.95 7.41
CA SER A 25 1.69 -40.95 8.33
C SER A 25 2.75 -39.90 7.93
N PRO A 26 3.49 -39.31 8.89
CA PRO A 26 4.54 -38.32 8.60
C PRO A 26 5.59 -38.87 7.62
N GLY A 27 6.09 -37.99 6.75
CA GLY A 27 7.16 -38.30 5.81
C GLY A 27 6.73 -39.02 4.52
N LYS A 28 5.44 -39.30 4.31
CA LYS A 28 4.94 -39.69 2.98
C LYS A 28 4.80 -38.44 2.11
N PRO A 29 5.27 -38.47 0.84
CA PRO A 29 5.17 -37.32 -0.05
C PRO A 29 3.70 -36.99 -0.34
N PHE A 30 3.37 -35.69 -0.31
CA PHE A 30 2.03 -35.14 -0.54
C PHE A 30 1.42 -35.62 -1.87
N ARG A 31 2.26 -35.91 -2.87
CA ARG A 31 1.86 -36.48 -4.17
C ARG A 31 0.94 -37.70 -4.05
N ASN A 32 1.13 -38.54 -3.03
CA ASN A 32 0.31 -39.73 -2.80
C ASN A 32 -1.08 -39.43 -2.20
N ILE A 33 -1.40 -38.16 -1.94
CA ILE A 33 -2.64 -37.67 -1.33
C ILE A 33 -3.50 -36.94 -2.38
N LEU A 34 -2.90 -36.53 -3.51
CA LEU A 34 -3.62 -35.88 -4.60
C LEU A 34 -4.55 -36.87 -5.31
N PRO A 35 -5.74 -36.42 -5.77
CA PRO A 35 -6.58 -37.21 -6.66
C PRO A 35 -5.78 -37.65 -7.91
N PRO A 36 -5.88 -38.92 -8.34
CA PRO A 36 -5.13 -39.43 -9.49
C PRO A 36 -5.43 -38.66 -10.79
N GLU A 37 -6.60 -38.02 -10.88
CA GLU A 37 -7.00 -37.17 -12.00
C GLU A 37 -6.08 -35.95 -12.15
N LEU A 38 -5.60 -35.36 -11.05
CA LEU A 38 -4.64 -34.25 -11.07
C LEU A 38 -3.23 -34.71 -11.43
N GLU A 39 -2.81 -35.90 -10.98
CA GLU A 39 -1.54 -36.49 -11.41
C GLU A 39 -1.52 -36.76 -12.91
N THR A 40 -2.68 -37.11 -13.49
CA THR A 40 -2.81 -37.36 -14.93
C THR A 40 -2.73 -36.05 -15.73
N LEU A 41 -3.22 -34.94 -15.17
CA LEU A 41 -3.24 -33.62 -15.81
C LEU A 41 -1.90 -32.89 -15.74
N PHE A 42 -1.19 -33.03 -14.62
CA PHE A 42 0.04 -32.30 -14.33
C PHE A 42 1.31 -33.18 -14.36
N GLY A 43 1.17 -34.52 -14.39
CA GLY A 43 2.30 -35.45 -14.45
C GLY A 43 3.25 -35.30 -13.26
N ASP A 44 4.56 -35.18 -13.53
CA ASP A 44 5.59 -34.83 -12.54
C ASP A 44 5.62 -33.32 -12.21
N TYR A 45 4.88 -32.51 -12.95
CA TYR A 45 4.81 -31.05 -12.88
C TYR A 45 3.51 -30.60 -12.18
N TYR A 46 3.11 -31.27 -11.09
CA TYR A 46 2.18 -30.62 -10.18
C TYR A 46 2.95 -29.46 -9.51
N PRO A 47 2.37 -28.26 -9.35
CA PRO A 47 2.96 -27.18 -8.55
C PRO A 47 3.01 -27.60 -7.07
N CYS A 48 3.87 -28.56 -6.75
CA CYS A 48 4.04 -29.21 -5.46
C CYS A 48 4.92 -28.38 -4.51
N ASP A 49 5.13 -27.10 -4.81
CA ASP A 49 5.62 -26.14 -3.83
C ASP A 49 4.53 -25.76 -2.80
N SER A 50 3.36 -26.44 -2.82
CA SER A 50 2.37 -26.35 -1.75
C SER A 50 3.02 -26.62 -0.38
N PRO A 51 2.91 -25.69 0.59
CA PRO A 51 3.41 -25.80 1.96
C PRO A 51 3.10 -27.12 2.67
N LEU A 52 2.12 -27.89 2.19
CA LEU A 52 1.76 -29.19 2.73
C LEU A 52 2.97 -30.13 2.85
N HIS A 53 3.92 -30.12 1.92
CA HIS A 53 5.12 -30.96 2.02
C HIS A 53 6.11 -30.48 3.10
N LYS A 54 6.16 -29.17 3.38
CA LYS A 54 7.06 -28.59 4.41
C LYS A 54 6.45 -28.63 5.81
N VAL A 55 5.12 -28.55 5.91
CA VAL A 55 4.38 -28.43 7.18
C VAL A 55 4.13 -29.79 7.83
N LEU A 56 4.13 -30.89 7.06
CA LEU A 56 4.03 -32.26 7.59
C LEU A 56 5.29 -32.67 8.39
N GLY A 57 5.45 -32.09 9.57
CA GLY A 57 6.57 -32.31 10.49
C GLY A 57 6.74 -31.24 11.58
N ASP A 58 6.26 -30.00 11.34
CA ASP A 58 6.44 -28.84 12.24
C ASP A 58 5.08 -28.29 12.72
N THR A 59 4.14 -29.20 12.99
CA THR A 59 2.78 -28.87 13.43
C THR A 59 2.66 -28.87 14.95
N GLU A 60 1.92 -27.90 15.47
CA GLU A 60 1.62 -27.81 16.90
C GLU A 60 0.51 -28.80 17.28
N ALA A 61 0.59 -29.30 18.52
CA ALA A 61 -0.49 -30.11 19.08
C ALA A 61 -1.76 -29.27 19.24
N ASN A 62 -2.91 -29.89 19.01
CA ASN A 62 -4.23 -29.26 19.12
C ASN A 62 -4.42 -28.05 18.18
N THR A 63 -3.93 -28.18 16.95
CA THR A 63 -4.05 -27.15 15.91
C THR A 63 -4.66 -27.71 14.63
N MET A 64 -5.69 -27.04 14.12
CA MET A 64 -6.29 -27.30 12.82
C MET A 64 -5.69 -26.36 11.78
N TYR A 65 -5.22 -26.92 10.67
CA TYR A 65 -4.60 -26.17 9.58
C TYR A 65 -5.53 -26.12 8.38
N ARG A 66 -5.66 -24.93 7.78
CA ARG A 66 -6.40 -24.69 6.54
C ARG A 66 -5.43 -24.14 5.50
N GLN A 67 -5.50 -24.66 4.28
CA GLN A 67 -4.60 -24.27 3.21
C GLN A 67 -5.25 -24.39 1.84
N SER A 68 -4.90 -23.50 0.93
CA SER A 68 -5.27 -23.44 -0.47
C SER A 68 -4.02 -23.55 -1.35
N ASP A 69 -4.12 -24.27 -2.46
CA ASP A 69 -3.03 -24.41 -3.42
C ASP A 69 -3.15 -23.42 -4.59
N ALA A 70 -2.16 -23.47 -5.51
CA ALA A 70 -2.12 -22.63 -6.69
C ALA A 70 -3.26 -22.89 -7.70
N LEU A 71 -4.01 -23.98 -7.53
CA LEU A 71 -5.20 -24.30 -8.32
C LEU A 71 -6.47 -23.76 -7.63
N GLY A 72 -6.36 -23.06 -6.51
CA GLY A 72 -7.51 -22.58 -5.75
C GLY A 72 -8.29 -23.70 -5.05
N LEU A 73 -7.67 -24.88 -4.91
CA LEU A 73 -8.23 -25.98 -4.13
C LEU A 73 -7.83 -25.82 -2.68
N SER A 74 -8.79 -25.95 -1.78
CA SER A 74 -8.58 -25.88 -0.34
C SER A 74 -8.57 -27.27 0.30
N TYR A 75 -7.80 -27.35 1.39
CA TYR A 75 -7.53 -28.54 2.18
C TYR A 75 -7.54 -28.17 3.67
N ILE A 76 -7.99 -29.11 4.50
CA ILE A 76 -7.92 -29.03 5.96
C ILE A 76 -7.16 -30.24 6.47
N PHE A 77 -6.27 -30.05 7.43
CA PHE A 77 -5.61 -31.16 8.09
C PHE A 77 -5.27 -30.87 9.55
N PHE A 78 -5.16 -31.93 10.34
CA PHE A 78 -4.79 -31.87 11.75
C PHE A 78 -4.26 -33.20 12.26
N ILE A 79 -3.55 -33.20 13.39
CA ILE A 79 -2.96 -34.41 13.99
C ILE A 79 -3.99 -35.17 14.81
N LEU A 80 -4.10 -36.49 14.57
CA LEU A 80 -4.91 -37.38 15.37
C LEU A 80 -4.18 -37.75 16.69
N PRO A 81 -4.80 -37.50 17.86
CA PRO A 81 -4.19 -37.82 19.15
C PRO A 81 -3.94 -39.33 19.28
N GLU A 82 -2.85 -39.72 19.96
CA GLU A 82 -2.48 -41.12 20.29
C GLU A 82 -2.05 -42.06 19.16
N SER A 83 -1.92 -41.60 17.92
CA SER A 83 -1.24 -42.40 16.89
C SER A 83 0.26 -42.44 17.22
N SER A 84 0.85 -43.63 17.41
CA SER A 84 2.27 -43.84 17.74
C SER A 84 3.26 -43.28 16.70
N ARG A 85 2.72 -42.75 15.60
CA ARG A 85 3.43 -42.15 14.48
C ARG A 85 2.97 -40.72 14.15
N SER A 86 2.16 -40.03 14.97
CA SER A 86 1.64 -38.68 14.68
C SER A 86 0.94 -38.59 13.30
N GLU A 87 -0.11 -39.36 13.10
CA GLU A 87 -0.86 -39.41 11.84
C GLU A 87 -1.71 -38.16 11.63
N TYR A 88 -1.78 -37.71 10.38
CA TYR A 88 -2.57 -36.57 9.96
C TYR A 88 -3.89 -37.04 9.36
N PHE A 89 -4.99 -36.41 9.76
CA PHE A 89 -6.27 -36.53 9.07
C PHE A 89 -6.39 -35.41 8.04
N PHE A 90 -6.56 -35.77 6.77
CA PHE A 90 -6.67 -34.85 5.65
C PHE A 90 -8.09 -34.82 5.10
N ILE A 91 -8.56 -33.63 4.74
CA ILE A 91 -9.88 -33.36 4.20
C ILE A 91 -9.74 -32.43 3.00
N GLY A 92 -10.27 -32.85 1.85
CA GLY A 92 -10.20 -32.11 0.59
C GLY A 92 -9.78 -33.03 -0.58
N PRO A 93 -9.68 -32.49 -1.80
CA PRO A 93 -9.84 -31.08 -2.15
C PRO A 93 -11.31 -30.61 -2.14
N TYR A 94 -11.52 -29.31 -1.86
CA TYR A 94 -12.79 -28.60 -2.03
C TYR A 94 -12.52 -27.16 -2.49
N THR A 95 -13.53 -26.45 -2.98
CA THR A 95 -13.42 -25.00 -3.28
C THR A 95 -14.28 -24.18 -2.32
N ARG A 96 -13.88 -22.95 -1.98
CA ARG A 96 -14.71 -22.07 -1.13
C ARG A 96 -15.91 -21.47 -1.88
N THR A 97 -15.76 -21.31 -3.20
CA THR A 97 -16.77 -20.79 -4.11
C THR A 97 -16.74 -21.56 -5.43
N ASP A 98 -17.80 -21.44 -6.22
CA ASP A 98 -17.77 -21.89 -7.61
C ASP A 98 -16.65 -21.17 -8.38
N ILE A 99 -15.83 -21.94 -9.11
CA ILE A 99 -14.77 -21.39 -9.94
C ILE A 99 -15.37 -21.09 -11.33
N SER A 100 -15.31 -19.82 -11.73
CA SER A 100 -15.82 -19.38 -13.02
C SER A 100 -14.96 -19.90 -14.17
N GLN A 101 -15.55 -20.04 -15.37
CA GLN A 101 -14.81 -20.47 -16.56
C GLN A 101 -13.59 -19.60 -16.86
N ARG A 102 -13.69 -18.29 -16.58
CA ARG A 102 -12.57 -17.35 -16.68
C ARG A 102 -11.42 -17.73 -15.73
N GLN A 103 -11.72 -18.06 -14.47
CA GLN A 103 -10.71 -18.49 -13.51
C GLN A 103 -10.09 -19.84 -13.89
N ILE A 104 -10.87 -20.77 -14.43
CA ILE A 104 -10.34 -22.06 -14.92
C ILE A 104 -9.36 -21.82 -16.08
N MET A 105 -9.67 -20.87 -16.96
CA MET A 105 -8.80 -20.49 -18.08
C MET A 105 -7.51 -19.82 -17.59
N GLU A 106 -7.62 -18.89 -16.63
CA GLU A 106 -6.47 -18.25 -15.97
C GLU A 106 -5.57 -19.29 -15.26
N ILE A 107 -6.16 -20.28 -14.57
CA ILE A 107 -5.42 -21.36 -13.89
C ILE A 107 -4.78 -22.32 -14.90
N ALA A 108 -5.46 -22.65 -16.00
CA ALA A 108 -4.89 -23.50 -17.04
C ALA A 108 -3.68 -22.82 -17.72
N GLU A 109 -3.80 -21.53 -18.01
CA GLU A 109 -2.76 -20.72 -18.63
C GLU A 109 -1.55 -20.53 -17.68
N SER A 110 -1.79 -20.20 -16.41
CA SER A 110 -0.74 -19.99 -15.41
C SER A 110 0.08 -21.26 -15.10
N ASN A 111 -0.47 -22.44 -15.39
CA ASN A 111 0.21 -23.72 -15.19
C ASN A 111 0.65 -24.37 -16.52
N GLY A 112 0.63 -23.63 -17.64
CA GLY A 112 1.13 -24.09 -18.93
C GLY A 112 0.33 -25.25 -19.57
N LEU A 113 -0.96 -25.40 -19.20
CA LEU A 113 -1.80 -26.47 -19.72
C LEU A 113 -2.28 -26.18 -21.15
N SER A 114 -2.20 -27.18 -22.03
CA SER A 114 -2.73 -27.05 -23.39
C SER A 114 -4.25 -26.85 -23.41
N PRO A 115 -4.83 -26.25 -24.47
CA PRO A 115 -6.27 -26.07 -24.60
C PRO A 115 -7.08 -27.39 -24.55
N LYS A 116 -6.44 -28.52 -24.89
CA LYS A 116 -7.04 -29.85 -24.74
C LYS A 116 -7.17 -30.27 -23.27
N ASN A 117 -6.21 -29.88 -22.43
CA ASN A 117 -6.17 -30.14 -21.00
C ASN A 117 -7.06 -29.19 -20.19
N GLN A 118 -7.37 -28.00 -20.73
CA GLN A 118 -8.33 -27.06 -20.13
C GLN A 118 -9.72 -27.69 -19.95
N ARG A 119 -10.19 -28.46 -20.93
CA ARG A 119 -11.49 -29.14 -20.83
C ARG A 119 -11.52 -30.18 -19.72
N TYR A 120 -10.42 -30.90 -19.52
CA TYR A 120 -10.31 -31.85 -18.40
C TYR A 120 -10.26 -31.13 -17.05
N LEU A 121 -9.62 -29.95 -17.00
CA LEU A 121 -9.61 -29.11 -15.80
C LEU A 121 -11.02 -28.56 -15.47
N GLU A 122 -11.79 -28.18 -16.49
CA GLU A 122 -13.20 -27.80 -16.32
C GLU A 122 -14.06 -28.95 -15.80
N GLU A 123 -13.89 -30.16 -16.35
CA GLU A 123 -14.57 -31.37 -15.89
C GLU A 123 -14.15 -31.75 -14.46
N TYR A 124 -12.88 -31.52 -14.10
CA TYR A 124 -12.35 -31.72 -12.76
C TYR A 124 -12.94 -30.73 -11.75
N TYR A 125 -12.94 -29.42 -12.01
CA TYR A 125 -13.52 -28.46 -11.06
C TYR A 125 -15.02 -28.66 -10.84
N ARG A 126 -15.73 -29.23 -11.83
CA ARG A 126 -17.15 -29.61 -11.67
C ARG A 126 -17.36 -30.83 -10.77
N SER A 127 -16.35 -31.68 -10.57
CA SER A 127 -16.42 -32.84 -9.68
C SER A 127 -15.98 -32.52 -8.25
N ILE A 128 -15.36 -31.35 -8.02
CA ILE A 128 -14.92 -30.90 -6.70
C ILE A 128 -16.08 -30.26 -5.92
N PRO A 129 -16.30 -30.65 -4.65
CA PRO A 129 -17.34 -30.06 -3.82
C PRO A 129 -17.03 -28.60 -3.47
N VAL A 130 -18.07 -27.76 -3.49
CA VAL A 130 -18.00 -26.37 -3.01
C VAL A 130 -18.40 -26.34 -1.54
N LEU A 131 -17.52 -25.82 -0.68
CA LEU A 131 -17.71 -25.62 0.75
C LEU A 131 -17.60 -24.13 1.09
N PRO A 132 -18.73 -23.41 1.08
CA PRO A 132 -18.81 -22.04 1.56
C PRO A 132 -18.42 -21.94 3.05
N GLU A 133 -17.86 -20.80 3.47
CA GLU A 133 -17.40 -20.59 4.86
C GLU A 133 -18.48 -20.80 5.93
N ASN A 134 -19.75 -20.64 5.57
CA ASN A 134 -20.91 -20.87 6.45
C ASN A 134 -21.42 -22.33 6.45
N SER A 135 -20.67 -23.27 5.86
CA SER A 135 -21.04 -24.68 5.84
C SER A 135 -21.03 -25.29 7.24
N HIS A 136 -22.08 -26.04 7.59
CA HIS A 136 -22.18 -26.79 8.84
C HIS A 136 -21.07 -27.84 9.02
N ILE A 137 -20.36 -28.18 7.95
CA ILE A 137 -19.21 -29.07 7.98
C ILE A 137 -18.07 -28.49 8.82
N PHE A 138 -17.84 -27.17 8.78
CA PHE A 138 -16.83 -26.53 9.62
C PHE A 138 -17.18 -26.63 11.10
N THR A 139 -18.44 -26.37 11.46
CA THR A 139 -18.91 -26.54 12.85
C THR A 139 -18.77 -27.99 13.32
N MET A 140 -19.10 -28.96 12.46
CA MET A 140 -18.91 -30.39 12.77
C MET A 140 -17.43 -30.72 12.98
N LEU A 141 -16.53 -30.15 12.18
CA LEU A 141 -15.09 -30.33 12.34
C LEU A 141 -14.58 -29.71 13.64
N ASP A 142 -15.03 -28.51 13.98
CA ASP A 142 -14.66 -27.84 15.23
C ASP A 142 -15.08 -28.69 16.44
N THR A 143 -16.33 -29.17 16.46
CA THR A 143 -16.83 -30.04 17.54
C THR A 143 -16.10 -31.38 17.62
N PHE A 144 -15.69 -31.94 16.48
CA PHE A 144 -14.88 -33.16 16.45
C PHE A 144 -13.48 -32.92 17.00
N CYS A 145 -12.85 -31.81 16.63
CA CYS A 145 -11.54 -31.39 17.13
C CYS A 145 -11.54 -31.13 18.65
N GLU A 146 -12.55 -30.43 19.16
CA GLU A 146 -12.75 -30.26 20.62
C GLU A 146 -12.87 -31.61 21.34
N PHE A 147 -13.63 -32.54 20.75
CA PHE A 147 -13.82 -33.89 21.29
C PHE A 147 -12.52 -34.70 21.33
N ILE A 148 -11.78 -34.79 20.22
CA ILE A 148 -10.57 -35.62 20.15
C ILE A 148 -9.41 -35.05 20.99
N TRP A 149 -9.29 -33.72 21.10
CA TRP A 149 -8.20 -33.08 21.84
C TRP A 149 -8.53 -32.82 23.30
N HIS A 150 -9.76 -33.13 23.73
CA HIS A 150 -10.25 -32.90 25.10
C HIS A 150 -10.01 -31.46 25.58
N SER A 151 -10.08 -30.50 24.65
CA SER A 151 -9.82 -29.10 24.89
C SER A 151 -10.98 -28.26 24.35
N PRO A 152 -11.58 -27.37 25.17
CA PRO A 152 -12.64 -26.47 24.71
C PRO A 152 -12.11 -25.34 23.82
N SER A 153 -10.80 -25.25 23.65
CA SER A 153 -10.14 -24.27 22.79
C SER A 153 -8.97 -24.92 22.07
N PHE A 154 -8.96 -24.80 20.74
CA PHE A 154 -7.87 -25.26 19.88
C PHE A 154 -7.52 -24.14 18.90
N SER A 155 -6.30 -24.16 18.36
CA SER A 155 -5.85 -23.14 17.43
C SER A 155 -6.30 -23.49 16.01
N VAL A 156 -6.78 -22.50 15.26
CA VAL A 156 -7.02 -22.65 13.82
C VAL A 156 -6.04 -21.75 13.07
N VAL A 157 -5.13 -22.36 12.32
CA VAL A 157 -4.14 -21.64 11.51
C VAL A 157 -4.56 -21.68 10.06
N ASP A 158 -4.75 -20.50 9.48
CA ASP A 158 -4.95 -20.35 8.04
C ASP A 158 -3.60 -20.11 7.37
N MET A 159 -3.06 -21.16 6.76
CA MET A 159 -1.78 -21.15 6.05
C MET A 159 -1.85 -20.33 4.75
N ASP A 160 -3.06 -19.96 4.31
CA ASP A 160 -3.25 -19.04 3.19
C ASP A 160 -2.68 -17.65 3.51
N ARG A 161 -2.54 -17.30 4.80
CA ARG A 161 -1.83 -16.07 5.22
C ARG A 161 -0.33 -16.12 4.98
N GLU A 162 0.28 -17.30 4.96
CA GLU A 162 1.70 -17.48 4.64
C GLU A 162 1.95 -17.61 3.13
N TRP A 163 0.92 -17.96 2.34
CA TRP A 163 0.96 -18.05 0.88
C TRP A 163 0.40 -16.81 0.16
N GLN A 164 0.71 -15.62 0.69
CA GLN A 164 0.97 -14.50 -0.20
C GLN A 164 2.27 -14.81 -0.97
N THR A 165 2.14 -15.55 -2.08
CA THR A 165 3.15 -15.90 -3.11
C THR A 165 4.59 -16.18 -2.62
N PRO A 166 5.25 -17.28 -3.05
CA PRO A 166 6.69 -17.38 -2.88
C PRO A 166 7.31 -16.12 -3.50
N ALA A 167 8.03 -15.37 -2.67
CA ALA A 167 8.85 -14.28 -3.14
C ALA A 167 9.76 -14.84 -4.23
N SER A 168 9.62 -14.36 -5.47
CA SER A 168 10.66 -14.56 -6.47
C SER A 168 12.00 -14.20 -5.81
N PRO A 169 13.04 -15.02 -5.96
CA PRO A 169 14.35 -14.70 -5.42
C PRO A 169 14.76 -13.32 -5.93
N ILE A 170 15.36 -12.55 -5.04
CA ILE A 170 16.05 -11.29 -5.36
C ILE A 170 16.90 -11.54 -6.61
N ASN A 171 16.58 -10.84 -7.71
CA ASN A 171 17.28 -10.83 -9.01
C ASN A 171 18.70 -11.43 -8.96
N GLU A 172 18.80 -12.73 -9.27
CA GLU A 172 19.92 -13.20 -10.07
C GLU A 172 19.38 -13.49 -11.47
N PRO A 173 20.01 -12.98 -12.54
CA PRO A 173 19.57 -13.25 -13.91
C PRO A 173 19.93 -14.70 -14.28
N SER A 174 19.16 -15.67 -13.81
CA SER A 174 19.20 -17.04 -14.31
C SER A 174 18.39 -17.12 -15.60
N ARG A 175 19.14 -17.12 -16.70
CA ARG A 175 18.70 -17.30 -18.08
C ARG A 175 17.85 -18.58 -18.27
N SER A 176 16.53 -18.44 -18.22
CA SER A 176 15.59 -19.15 -19.08
C SER A 176 14.19 -18.56 -18.91
N GLU A 177 14.01 -17.29 -19.28
CA GLU A 177 12.69 -16.65 -19.32
C GLU A 177 11.93 -17.17 -20.56
N GLY A 178 10.82 -17.87 -20.34
CA GLY A 178 9.87 -18.17 -21.41
C GLY A 178 9.20 -16.89 -21.90
N PHE A 179 8.86 -16.80 -23.19
CA PHE A 179 8.26 -15.60 -23.81
C PHE A 179 7.00 -15.08 -23.08
N ASP A 180 6.20 -15.98 -22.48
CA ASP A 180 4.99 -15.62 -21.75
C ASP A 180 5.26 -15.08 -20.33
N ASP A 181 6.34 -15.53 -19.67
CA ASP A 181 6.78 -14.99 -18.36
C ASP A 181 7.38 -13.58 -18.52
N VAL A 182 8.08 -13.35 -19.63
CA VAL A 182 8.47 -11.99 -20.05
C VAL A 182 7.23 -11.14 -20.28
N LEU A 183 6.18 -11.69 -20.93
CA LEU A 183 4.97 -10.94 -21.26
C LEU A 183 4.11 -10.63 -20.03
N VAL A 184 3.96 -11.55 -19.07
CA VAL A 184 3.22 -11.31 -17.81
C VAL A 184 3.96 -10.32 -16.92
N ASN A 185 5.29 -10.46 -16.78
CA ASN A 185 6.10 -9.47 -16.08
C ASN A 185 6.05 -8.12 -16.80
N MET A 186 6.04 -8.11 -18.13
CA MET A 186 5.86 -6.90 -18.93
C MET A 186 4.50 -6.25 -18.71
N VAL A 187 3.39 -7.01 -18.67
CA VAL A 187 2.04 -6.47 -18.43
C VAL A 187 1.89 -5.96 -16.99
N ALA A 188 2.42 -6.67 -15.99
CA ALA A 188 2.41 -6.23 -14.60
C ALA A 188 3.27 -4.96 -14.42
N LEU A 189 4.45 -4.92 -15.05
CA LEU A 189 5.33 -3.77 -15.08
C LEU A 189 4.67 -2.58 -15.79
N GLU A 190 4.05 -2.79 -16.95
CA GLU A 190 3.31 -1.76 -17.69
C GLU A 190 2.14 -1.21 -16.86
N LYS A 191 1.38 -2.08 -16.18
CA LYS A 191 0.29 -1.67 -15.30
C LYS A 191 0.81 -0.83 -14.13
N ARG A 192 1.91 -1.23 -13.50
CA ARG A 192 2.58 -0.45 -12.45
C ARG A 192 3.01 0.93 -12.97
N TYR A 193 3.71 0.97 -14.11
CA TYR A 193 4.16 2.23 -14.70
C TYR A 193 2.96 3.11 -15.12
N SER A 194 1.87 2.50 -15.59
CA SER A 194 0.64 3.22 -15.92
C SER A 194 0.04 3.90 -14.69
N TYR A 195 0.02 3.19 -13.55
CA TYR A 195 -0.47 3.70 -12.27
C TYR A 195 0.45 4.79 -11.71
N GLU A 196 1.77 4.58 -11.74
CA GLU A 196 2.76 5.60 -11.36
C GLU A 196 2.57 6.87 -12.21
N ASN A 197 2.39 6.73 -13.52
CA ASN A 197 2.14 7.84 -14.44
C ASN A 197 0.81 8.56 -14.15
N GLU A 198 -0.25 7.83 -13.85
CA GLU A 198 -1.55 8.40 -13.51
C GLU A 198 -1.48 9.21 -12.20
N LEU A 199 -0.87 8.64 -11.17
CA LEU A 199 -0.58 9.30 -9.90
C LEU A 199 0.21 10.60 -10.12
N MET A 200 1.28 10.54 -10.93
CA MET A 200 2.09 11.70 -11.25
C MET A 200 1.29 12.77 -12.00
N ARG A 201 0.48 12.41 -13.00
CA ARG A 201 -0.37 13.35 -13.74
C ARG A 201 -1.41 14.02 -12.85
N ALA A 202 -1.99 13.28 -11.89
CA ALA A 202 -2.94 13.83 -10.95
C ALA A 202 -2.28 14.87 -10.03
N VAL A 203 -1.08 14.58 -9.54
CA VAL A 203 -0.29 15.51 -8.72
C VAL A 203 0.15 16.72 -9.52
N GLU A 204 0.59 16.56 -10.76
CA GLU A 204 0.97 17.67 -11.65
C GLU A 204 -0.17 18.70 -11.79
N ARG A 205 -1.42 18.24 -11.79
CA ARG A 205 -2.62 19.09 -11.86
C ARG A 205 -3.18 19.50 -10.49
N GLY A 206 -2.55 19.07 -9.40
CA GLY A 206 -3.02 19.35 -8.04
C GLY A 206 -4.41 18.77 -7.73
N GLN A 207 -4.81 17.66 -8.35
CA GLN A 207 -6.13 17.07 -8.16
C GLN A 207 -6.22 16.44 -6.76
N LEU A 208 -7.22 16.85 -5.96
CA LEU A 208 -7.44 16.34 -4.59
C LEU A 208 -8.59 15.33 -4.51
N HIS A 209 -9.29 15.05 -5.62
CA HIS A 209 -10.52 14.27 -5.62
C HIS A 209 -10.30 12.85 -5.10
N GLY A 210 -11.24 12.39 -4.28
CA GLY A 210 -11.19 11.17 -3.47
C GLY A 210 -11.33 9.85 -4.21
N GLU A 211 -10.86 9.77 -5.46
CA GLU A 211 -10.92 8.55 -6.28
C GLU A 211 -9.60 7.80 -6.34
N PHE A 212 -8.49 8.39 -5.88
CA PHE A 212 -7.25 7.65 -5.67
C PHE A 212 -7.30 6.95 -4.31
N SER A 213 -8.24 6.02 -4.17
CA SER A 213 -8.11 4.96 -3.17
C SER A 213 -7.03 4.03 -3.66
N PHE A 214 -5.92 3.89 -2.91
CA PHE A 214 -5.09 2.70 -3.07
C PHE A 214 -6.02 1.51 -2.86
N PRO A 215 -6.33 0.70 -3.90
CA PRO A 215 -7.16 -0.47 -3.75
C PRO A 215 -6.64 -1.31 -2.60
N THR A 216 -7.54 -1.82 -1.77
CA THR A 216 -7.18 -2.81 -0.75
C THR A 216 -6.48 -3.98 -1.48
N GLY A 217 -5.22 -4.25 -1.15
CA GLY A 217 -4.38 -5.24 -1.88
C GLY A 217 -3.43 -4.66 -2.94
N MET A 218 -3.36 -3.34 -3.12
CA MET A 218 -2.41 -2.71 -4.06
C MET A 218 -0.95 -3.00 -3.73
N THR A 219 -0.65 -3.13 -2.43
CA THR A 219 0.66 -3.57 -1.91
C THR A 219 1.03 -5.00 -2.30
N GLU A 220 0.06 -5.82 -2.71
CA GLU A 220 0.27 -7.25 -3.01
C GLU A 220 0.17 -7.55 -4.52
N GLN A 221 -0.65 -6.83 -5.27
CA GLN A 221 -0.84 -7.06 -6.72
C GLN A 221 0.02 -6.18 -7.64
N ILE A 222 0.54 -5.04 -7.17
CA ILE A 222 1.30 -4.07 -8.00
C ILE A 222 2.76 -3.92 -7.53
N LEU A 223 3.01 -4.16 -6.25
CA LEU A 223 4.33 -3.98 -5.65
C LEU A 223 5.04 -5.33 -5.56
N GLU A 224 5.87 -5.64 -6.56
CA GLU A 224 6.80 -6.78 -6.49
C GLU A 224 7.54 -6.79 -5.14
N ARG A 225 7.62 -7.95 -4.49
CA ARG A 225 8.47 -8.12 -3.30
C ARG A 225 9.93 -8.04 -3.72
N ARG A 226 10.57 -6.90 -3.43
CA ARG A 226 12.00 -6.67 -3.67
C ARG A 226 12.87 -7.05 -2.48
N THR A 227 12.24 -7.29 -1.33
CA THR A 227 12.87 -7.73 -0.09
C THR A 227 12.00 -8.77 0.61
N THR A 228 12.64 -9.65 1.37
CA THR A 228 11.97 -10.67 2.20
C THR A 228 11.20 -10.05 3.37
N ASP A 229 11.69 -8.93 3.91
CA ASP A 229 11.00 -8.15 4.93
C ASP A 229 9.88 -7.30 4.29
N SER A 230 8.63 -7.58 4.70
CA SER A 230 7.42 -6.89 4.25
C SER A 230 7.41 -5.39 4.60
N LEU A 231 7.85 -5.02 5.82
CA LEU A 231 7.92 -3.62 6.24
C LEU A 231 8.99 -2.88 5.43
N ARG A 232 10.15 -3.50 5.23
CA ARG A 232 11.23 -2.92 4.41
C ARG A 232 10.79 -2.74 2.96
N ASN A 233 10.06 -3.70 2.41
CA ASN A 233 9.54 -3.63 1.05
C ASN A 233 8.62 -2.40 0.91
N ILE A 234 7.67 -2.24 1.82
CA ILE A 234 6.73 -1.12 1.80
C ILE A 234 7.43 0.23 2.01
N LYS A 235 8.44 0.31 2.90
CA LYS A 235 9.27 1.52 3.04
C LYS A 235 9.96 1.90 1.73
N ASN A 236 10.54 0.93 1.01
CA ASN A 236 11.18 1.19 -0.28
C ASN A 236 10.17 1.78 -1.28
N TYR A 237 8.96 1.23 -1.34
CA TYR A 237 7.90 1.74 -2.19
C TYR A 237 7.42 3.14 -1.80
N MET A 238 7.31 3.44 -0.51
CA MET A 238 7.00 4.79 -0.05
C MET A 238 8.09 5.79 -0.41
N ILE A 239 9.38 5.39 -0.38
CA ILE A 239 10.50 6.26 -0.81
C ILE A 239 10.43 6.52 -2.32
N ILE A 240 10.15 5.49 -3.13
CA ILE A 240 9.95 5.63 -4.58
C ILE A 240 8.78 6.58 -4.83
N MET A 241 7.64 6.36 -4.18
CA MET A 241 6.47 7.19 -4.30
C MET A 241 6.76 8.64 -3.92
N ASN A 242 7.45 8.89 -2.79
CA ASN A 242 7.87 10.23 -2.38
C ASN A 242 8.69 10.93 -3.48
N THR A 243 9.57 10.18 -4.14
CA THR A 243 10.37 10.68 -5.26
C THR A 243 9.53 11.00 -6.48
N LEU A 244 8.62 10.11 -6.90
CA LEU A 244 7.73 10.29 -8.04
C LEU A 244 6.79 11.48 -7.83
N LEU A 245 6.16 11.58 -6.66
CA LEU A 245 5.28 12.69 -6.29
C LEU A 245 6.03 14.02 -6.27
N ARG A 246 7.26 14.04 -5.75
CA ARG A 246 8.13 15.23 -5.79
C ARG A 246 8.42 15.67 -7.22
N LYS A 247 8.74 14.74 -8.12
CA LYS A 247 9.00 15.04 -9.54
C LYS A 247 7.74 15.50 -10.27
N ALA A 248 6.60 14.87 -10.00
CA ALA A 248 5.31 15.29 -10.52
C ALA A 248 4.95 16.72 -10.08
N ALA A 249 5.13 17.04 -8.80
CA ALA A 249 4.87 18.37 -8.29
C ALA A 249 5.83 19.43 -8.90
N GLN A 250 7.09 19.06 -9.16
CA GLN A 250 8.03 19.91 -9.90
C GLN A 250 7.51 20.20 -11.32
N ASN A 251 7.05 19.18 -12.05
CA ASN A 251 6.46 19.33 -13.39
C ASN A 251 5.16 20.16 -13.34
N GLY A 252 4.44 20.12 -12.21
CA GLY A 252 3.29 20.96 -11.91
C GLY A 252 3.64 22.44 -11.68
N GLY A 253 4.91 22.83 -11.81
CA GLY A 253 5.38 24.21 -11.68
C GLY A 253 5.76 24.62 -10.25
N VAL A 254 5.94 23.67 -9.33
CA VAL A 254 6.40 23.96 -7.97
C VAL A 254 7.92 24.06 -7.95
N HIS A 255 8.44 25.16 -7.39
CA HIS A 255 9.88 25.35 -7.24
C HIS A 255 10.50 24.36 -6.22
N PRO A 256 11.72 23.82 -6.46
CA PRO A 256 12.39 22.86 -5.57
C PRO A 256 12.48 23.25 -4.10
N MET A 257 12.60 24.54 -3.80
CA MET A 257 12.60 25.06 -2.43
C MET A 257 11.39 24.63 -1.60
N TYR A 258 10.18 24.56 -2.21
CA TYR A 258 8.99 24.10 -1.50
C TYR A 258 8.90 22.58 -1.39
N LEU A 259 9.49 21.88 -2.36
CA LEU A 259 9.47 20.42 -2.44
C LEU A 259 10.34 19.78 -1.36
N ASP A 260 11.52 20.36 -1.12
CA ASP A 260 12.53 19.80 -0.22
C ASP A 260 11.97 19.53 1.18
N ARG A 261 11.31 20.53 1.78
CA ARG A 261 10.71 20.41 3.12
C ARG A 261 9.68 19.28 3.20
N VAL A 262 8.82 19.16 2.19
CA VAL A 262 7.78 18.12 2.16
C VAL A 262 8.42 16.74 1.97
N SER A 263 9.35 16.60 1.03
CA SER A 263 10.02 15.32 0.77
C SER A 263 10.82 14.83 1.97
N SER A 264 11.55 15.73 2.63
CA SER A 264 12.37 15.41 3.80
C SER A 264 11.52 15.03 5.01
N SER A 265 10.39 15.72 5.22
CA SER A 265 9.45 15.36 6.27
C SER A 265 8.87 13.95 6.08
N PHE A 266 8.48 13.58 4.85
CA PHE A 266 7.99 12.23 4.58
C PHE A 266 9.09 11.18 4.62
N ALA A 267 10.30 11.47 4.16
CA ALA A 267 11.43 10.54 4.26
C ALA A 267 11.69 10.12 5.72
N VAL A 268 11.70 11.08 6.65
CA VAL A 268 11.85 10.79 8.09
C VAL A 268 10.67 9.97 8.62
N LYS A 269 9.43 10.34 8.27
CA LYS A 269 8.22 9.60 8.71
C LYS A 269 8.19 8.15 8.21
N ILE A 270 8.63 7.92 6.97
CA ILE A 270 8.73 6.58 6.36
C ILE A 270 9.74 5.74 7.13
N GLU A 271 10.92 6.30 7.45
CA GLU A 271 11.94 5.58 8.20
C GLU A 271 11.46 5.17 9.60
N GLN A 272 10.68 6.04 10.25
CA GLN A 272 10.12 5.82 11.59
C GLN A 272 8.95 4.82 11.64
N GLN A 273 8.43 4.33 10.50
CA GLN A 273 7.36 3.32 10.50
C GLN A 273 7.84 2.01 11.13
N THR A 274 7.04 1.42 12.02
CA THR A 274 7.30 0.13 12.70
C THR A 274 6.29 -0.96 12.31
N SER A 275 5.25 -0.62 11.56
CA SER A 275 4.18 -1.52 11.15
C SER A 275 3.69 -1.19 9.74
N VAL A 276 3.13 -2.19 9.07
CA VAL A 276 2.52 -2.07 7.74
C VAL A 276 1.15 -1.40 7.80
N ALA A 277 0.43 -1.51 8.92
CA ALA A 277 -0.97 -1.08 9.07
C ALA A 277 -1.23 0.39 8.67
N ASP A 278 -0.28 1.28 8.95
CA ASP A 278 -0.41 2.73 8.68
C ASP A 278 0.17 3.16 7.31
N SER A 279 0.63 2.22 6.49
CA SER A 279 1.32 2.57 5.24
C SER A 279 0.38 3.19 4.20
N THR A 280 -0.86 2.69 4.10
CA THR A 280 -1.86 3.21 3.15
C THR A 280 -2.32 4.62 3.49
N SER A 281 -2.48 4.92 4.78
CA SER A 281 -2.83 6.26 5.25
C SER A 281 -1.66 7.23 5.00
N MET A 282 -0.42 6.81 5.26
CA MET A 282 0.79 7.59 4.97
C MET A 282 0.94 7.92 3.49
N MET A 283 0.73 6.95 2.59
CA MET A 283 0.76 7.16 1.14
C MET A 283 -0.32 8.16 0.69
N SER A 284 -1.53 8.04 1.24
CA SER A 284 -2.64 8.96 0.97
C SER A 284 -2.33 10.40 1.42
N ASP A 285 -1.73 10.54 2.60
CA ASP A 285 -1.33 11.85 3.14
C ASP A 285 -0.21 12.49 2.32
N MET A 286 0.72 11.67 1.83
CA MET A 286 1.79 12.10 0.94
C MET A 286 1.22 12.66 -0.36
N TYR A 287 0.37 11.89 -1.05
CA TYR A 287 -0.33 12.32 -2.27
C TYR A 287 -1.08 13.64 -2.07
N ARG A 288 -1.91 13.73 -1.02
CA ARG A 288 -2.68 14.95 -0.69
C ARG A 288 -1.78 16.14 -0.37
N SER A 289 -0.62 15.91 0.24
CA SER A 289 0.33 16.98 0.56
C SER A 289 0.98 17.55 -0.69
N TYR A 290 1.41 16.70 -1.62
CA TYR A 290 1.96 17.16 -2.90
C TYR A 290 0.92 17.85 -3.79
N CYS A 291 -0.32 17.33 -3.86
CA CYS A 291 -1.38 17.99 -4.61
C CYS A 291 -1.72 19.38 -4.04
N ARG A 292 -1.81 19.50 -2.71
CA ARG A 292 -1.98 20.82 -2.05
C ARG A 292 -0.81 21.75 -2.33
N LEU A 293 0.41 21.22 -2.40
CA LEU A 293 1.59 22.00 -2.71
C LEU A 293 1.52 22.59 -4.12
N VAL A 294 1.14 21.78 -5.12
CA VAL A 294 0.93 22.23 -6.49
C VAL A 294 -0.15 23.30 -6.58
N ARG A 295 -1.34 23.07 -6.01
CA ARG A 295 -2.42 24.07 -6.03
C ARG A 295 -2.03 25.42 -5.41
N LYS A 296 -1.13 25.41 -4.42
CA LYS A 296 -0.76 26.60 -3.64
C LYS A 296 0.47 27.31 -4.19
N HIS A 297 1.43 26.57 -4.74
CA HIS A 297 2.76 27.06 -5.10
C HIS A 297 3.16 26.77 -6.55
N SER A 298 2.23 26.33 -7.40
CA SER A 298 2.47 26.28 -8.84
C SER A 298 2.70 27.69 -9.37
N LEU A 299 3.78 27.85 -10.12
CA LEU A 299 4.16 29.07 -10.80
C LEU A 299 4.05 28.93 -12.33
N LYS A 300 3.44 27.85 -12.83
CA LYS A 300 3.41 27.48 -14.26
C LYS A 300 2.75 28.55 -15.14
N ASP A 301 1.76 29.25 -14.59
CA ASP A 301 1.00 30.30 -15.29
C ASP A 301 1.66 31.68 -15.22
N TYR A 302 2.75 31.83 -14.46
CA TYR A 302 3.46 33.10 -14.33
C TYR A 302 4.63 33.19 -15.31
N SER A 303 4.93 34.40 -15.76
CA SER A 303 6.13 34.67 -16.56
C SER A 303 7.39 34.44 -15.72
N PRO A 304 8.53 34.05 -16.34
CA PRO A 304 9.77 33.79 -15.62
C PRO A 304 10.21 34.92 -14.66
N VAL A 305 9.90 36.17 -15.03
CA VAL A 305 10.15 37.37 -14.21
C VAL A 305 9.33 37.36 -12.92
N VAL A 306 8.04 37.03 -13.00
CA VAL A 306 7.16 36.93 -11.83
C VAL A 306 7.51 35.70 -11.00
N GLN A 307 7.83 34.56 -11.64
CA GLN A 307 8.27 33.35 -10.94
C GLN A 307 9.49 33.64 -10.05
N LYS A 308 10.54 34.25 -10.62
CA LYS A 308 11.77 34.58 -9.90
C LYS A 308 11.53 35.59 -8.78
N ALA A 309 10.68 36.60 -9.00
CA ALA A 309 10.28 37.54 -7.94
C ALA A 309 9.55 36.84 -6.78
N VAL A 310 8.59 35.95 -7.08
CA VAL A 310 7.85 35.18 -6.06
C VAL A 310 8.79 34.28 -5.26
N ILE A 311 9.73 33.60 -5.92
CA ILE A 311 10.70 32.71 -5.27
C ILE A 311 11.60 33.52 -4.33
N LEU A 312 12.13 34.66 -4.77
CA LEU A 312 12.98 35.53 -3.94
C LEU A 312 12.23 36.08 -2.71
N ILE A 313 10.96 36.42 -2.87
CA ILE A 313 10.12 36.86 -1.75
C ILE A 313 9.91 35.73 -0.75
N ASP A 314 9.62 34.52 -1.23
CA ASP A 314 9.31 33.39 -0.37
C ASP A 314 10.56 32.73 0.25
N SER A 315 11.76 32.95 -0.30
CA SER A 315 13.01 32.37 0.22
C SER A 315 13.48 33.04 1.51
N ASP A 316 13.33 34.37 1.61
CA ASP A 316 13.68 35.11 2.82
C ASP A 316 12.80 36.35 2.99
N LEU A 317 11.76 36.21 3.82
CA LEU A 317 10.84 37.32 4.12
C LEU A 317 11.46 38.40 5.00
N SER A 318 12.58 38.11 5.66
CA SER A 318 13.30 39.04 6.54
C SER A 318 14.19 40.01 5.78
N ALA A 319 14.61 39.64 4.57
CA ALA A 319 15.42 40.46 3.68
C ALA A 319 14.74 41.80 3.31
N ASN A 320 15.55 42.73 2.78
CA ASN A 320 15.08 44.00 2.25
C ASN A 320 14.37 43.81 0.89
N LEU A 321 13.15 43.28 0.94
CA LEU A 321 12.31 43.01 -0.21
C LEU A 321 11.57 44.30 -0.64
N THR A 322 12.02 44.91 -1.72
CA THR A 322 11.38 46.08 -2.35
C THR A 322 11.21 45.83 -3.84
N LEU A 323 10.34 46.62 -4.49
CA LEU A 323 10.19 46.55 -5.95
C LEU A 323 11.52 46.79 -6.66
N SER A 324 12.31 47.77 -6.21
CA SER A 324 13.61 48.09 -6.80
C SER A 324 14.61 46.95 -6.64
N THR A 325 14.76 46.40 -5.42
CA THR A 325 15.71 45.31 -5.16
C THR A 325 15.36 44.04 -5.96
N LEU A 326 14.08 43.73 -6.12
CA LEU A 326 13.63 42.60 -6.95
C LEU A 326 13.82 42.84 -8.45
N ALA A 327 13.69 44.07 -8.93
CA ALA A 327 13.92 44.44 -10.32
C ALA A 327 15.41 44.41 -10.67
N GLU A 328 16.25 44.95 -9.78
CA GLU A 328 17.72 44.96 -9.90
C GLU A 328 18.28 43.53 -9.96
N SER A 329 17.81 42.61 -9.11
CA SER A 329 18.24 41.20 -9.11
C SER A 329 17.94 40.43 -10.42
N GLN A 330 17.14 41.03 -11.29
CA GLN A 330 16.70 40.49 -12.57
C GLN A 330 17.10 41.36 -13.76
N SER A 331 17.84 42.45 -13.52
CA SER A 331 18.29 43.40 -14.54
C SER A 331 17.14 43.98 -15.38
N ILE A 332 16.01 44.30 -14.74
CA ILE A 332 14.83 44.92 -15.37
C ILE A 332 14.44 46.22 -14.68
N SER A 333 13.59 47.03 -15.33
CA SER A 333 13.09 48.25 -14.71
C SER A 333 12.02 47.94 -13.64
N PRO A 334 11.97 48.70 -12.52
CA PRO A 334 10.93 48.56 -11.51
C PRO A 334 9.51 48.74 -12.07
N GLY A 335 9.34 49.64 -13.05
CA GLY A 335 8.06 49.89 -13.70
C GLY A 335 7.55 48.68 -14.51
N TYR A 336 8.46 47.99 -15.22
CA TYR A 336 8.12 46.77 -15.93
C TYR A 336 7.70 45.68 -14.95
N LEU A 337 8.49 45.42 -13.89
CA LEU A 337 8.17 44.42 -12.87
C LEU A 337 6.83 44.70 -12.19
N SER A 338 6.57 45.95 -11.81
CA SER A 338 5.30 46.34 -11.17
C SER A 338 4.09 46.02 -12.05
N THR A 339 4.20 46.34 -13.35
CA THR A 339 3.12 46.14 -14.32
C THR A 339 2.85 44.65 -14.54
N VAL A 340 3.88 43.86 -14.83
CA VAL A 340 3.71 42.42 -15.09
C VAL A 340 3.28 41.67 -13.82
N PHE A 341 3.84 42.01 -12.67
CA PHE A 341 3.53 41.34 -11.40
C PHE A 341 2.08 41.59 -10.98
N LYS A 342 1.59 42.83 -11.08
CA LYS A 342 0.19 43.14 -10.77
C LYS A 342 -0.78 42.50 -11.74
N LYS A 343 -0.43 42.47 -13.03
CA LYS A 343 -1.24 41.83 -14.07
C LYS A 343 -1.42 40.33 -13.81
N GLU A 344 -0.34 39.64 -13.44
CA GLU A 344 -0.35 38.18 -13.27
C GLU A 344 -0.81 37.73 -11.87
N THR A 345 -0.38 38.41 -10.80
CA THR A 345 -0.71 38.01 -9.42
C THR A 345 -1.97 38.68 -8.85
N GLY A 346 -2.50 39.68 -9.55
CA GLY A 346 -3.62 40.52 -9.10
C GLY A 346 -3.26 41.50 -7.97
N LYS A 347 -2.01 41.52 -7.50
CA LYS A 347 -1.55 42.34 -6.36
C LYS A 347 -0.28 43.09 -6.71
N THR A 348 -0.07 44.23 -6.06
CA THR A 348 1.25 44.88 -6.14
C THR A 348 2.30 44.04 -5.39
N VAL A 349 3.58 44.20 -5.76
CA VAL A 349 4.71 43.53 -5.08
C VAL A 349 4.69 43.80 -3.57
N SER A 350 4.46 45.06 -3.16
CA SER A 350 4.41 45.43 -1.75
C SER A 350 3.25 44.81 -0.98
N GLU A 351 2.08 44.65 -1.61
CA GLU A 351 0.94 43.94 -1.00
C GLU A 351 1.22 42.45 -0.86
N TYR A 352 1.82 41.84 -1.89
CA TYR A 352 2.18 40.43 -1.87
C TYR A 352 3.20 40.12 -0.74
N ILE A 353 4.26 40.92 -0.62
CA ILE A 353 5.25 40.81 0.46
C ILE A 353 4.57 40.96 1.83
N ARG A 354 3.72 41.97 1.99
CA ARG A 354 3.00 42.21 3.25
C ARG A 354 2.13 41.01 3.65
N ASP A 355 1.35 40.47 2.71
CA ASP A 355 0.51 39.30 2.94
C ASP A 355 1.33 38.08 3.37
N LYS A 356 2.48 37.85 2.73
CA LYS A 356 3.38 36.74 3.08
C LYS A 356 3.98 36.92 4.46
N ARG A 357 4.46 38.12 4.80
CA ARG A 357 5.00 38.45 6.12
C ARG A 357 3.96 38.26 7.23
N ILE A 358 2.72 38.71 7.02
CA ILE A 358 1.64 38.52 8.01
C ILE A 358 1.27 37.04 8.17
N LYS A 359 1.18 36.27 7.08
CA LYS A 359 0.93 34.82 7.16
C LYS A 359 2.05 34.09 7.90
N HIS A 360 3.30 34.46 7.65
CA HIS A 360 4.45 33.90 8.36
C HIS A 360 4.42 34.25 9.86
N ALA A 361 4.11 35.52 10.19
CA ALA A 361 3.94 35.95 11.56
C ALA A 361 2.83 35.20 12.29
N ALA A 362 1.68 34.99 11.64
CA ALA A 362 0.57 34.21 12.19
C ALA A 362 1.01 32.78 12.52
N HIS A 363 1.75 32.14 11.61
CA HIS A 363 2.33 30.82 11.86
C HIS A 363 3.25 30.82 13.09
N LEU A 364 4.24 31.72 13.15
CA LEU A 364 5.17 31.82 14.28
C LEU A 364 4.46 32.12 15.62
N LEU A 365 3.40 32.94 15.59
CA LEU A 365 2.61 33.25 16.80
C LEU A 365 1.93 32.01 17.38
N THR A 366 1.58 31.05 16.54
CA THR A 366 0.87 29.81 16.91
C THR A 366 1.78 28.64 17.22
N THR A 367 2.96 28.58 16.60
CA THR A 367 3.89 27.45 16.74
C THR A 367 5.06 27.71 17.68
N THR A 368 5.28 28.96 18.11
CA THR A 368 6.42 29.34 18.95
C THR A 368 6.02 30.17 20.16
N HIS A 369 6.94 30.28 21.12
CA HIS A 369 6.81 31.16 22.28
C HIS A 369 7.62 32.46 22.15
N LEU A 370 8.10 32.78 20.95
CA LEU A 370 8.91 33.97 20.70
C LEU A 370 8.17 35.27 21.08
N GLN A 371 8.92 36.30 21.47
CA GLN A 371 8.32 37.61 21.74
C GLN A 371 7.78 38.24 20.44
N ILE A 372 6.72 39.05 20.55
CA ILE A 372 6.07 39.67 19.39
C ILE A 372 7.06 40.53 18.58
N GLN A 373 7.97 41.23 19.28
CA GLN A 373 9.04 42.01 18.65
C GLN A 373 10.00 41.12 17.83
N THR A 374 10.44 39.99 18.38
CA THR A 374 11.29 39.02 17.68
C THR A 374 10.60 38.46 16.45
N ILE A 375 9.30 38.15 16.54
CA ILE A 375 8.51 37.68 15.40
C ILE A 375 8.43 38.75 14.30
N ALA A 376 8.21 40.02 14.66
CA ALA A 376 8.17 41.12 13.69
C ALA A 376 9.50 41.22 12.92
N LEU A 377 10.63 41.11 13.62
CA LEU A 377 11.98 41.11 13.03
C LEU A 377 12.20 39.92 12.08
N HIS A 378 11.82 38.70 12.49
CA HIS A 378 11.88 37.51 11.59
C HIS A 378 11.00 37.65 10.35
N CYS A 379 9.95 38.46 10.41
CA CYS A 379 9.11 38.76 9.26
C CYS A 379 9.60 39.98 8.46
N GLY A 380 10.78 40.55 8.76
CA GLY A 380 11.34 41.70 8.04
C GLY A 380 10.65 43.03 8.33
N ILE A 381 9.97 43.15 9.48
CA ILE A 381 9.27 44.37 9.91
C ILE A 381 9.93 44.87 11.20
N MET A 382 10.75 45.92 11.07
CA MET A 382 11.54 46.46 12.18
C MET A 382 10.68 47.23 13.21
N ASP A 383 9.63 47.91 12.74
CA ASP A 383 8.71 48.67 13.58
C ASP A 383 7.58 47.77 14.12
N VAL A 384 7.60 47.52 15.43
CA VAL A 384 6.64 46.65 16.13
C VAL A 384 5.24 47.25 16.19
N GLN A 385 5.13 48.57 16.30
CA GLN A 385 3.87 49.30 16.30
C GLN A 385 3.22 49.22 14.92
N TYR A 386 4.00 49.44 13.87
CA TYR A 386 3.57 49.25 12.49
C TYR A 386 3.15 47.79 12.25
N PHE A 387 3.97 46.81 12.64
CA PHE A 387 3.64 45.38 12.58
C PHE A 387 2.29 45.08 13.22
N SER A 388 2.08 45.52 14.46
CA SER A 388 0.84 45.26 15.20
C SER A 388 -0.39 45.86 14.51
N LYS A 389 -0.24 47.07 13.94
CA LYS A 389 -1.30 47.74 13.17
C LYS A 389 -1.66 46.98 11.91
N ILE A 390 -0.66 46.58 11.10
CA ILE A 390 -0.93 45.86 9.85
C ILE A 390 -1.41 44.43 10.10
N PHE A 391 -0.92 43.76 11.15
CA PHE A 391 -1.39 42.43 11.55
C PHE A 391 -2.85 42.47 11.97
N LYS A 392 -3.25 43.44 12.80
CA LYS A 392 -4.66 43.63 13.20
C LYS A 392 -5.54 43.98 12.00
N LYS A 393 -5.07 44.84 11.09
CA LYS A 393 -5.81 45.17 9.87
C LYS A 393 -6.08 43.94 9.00
N HIS A 394 -5.14 43.00 8.96
CA HIS A 394 -5.24 41.80 8.11
C HIS A 394 -6.04 40.67 8.76
N THR A 395 -5.83 40.43 10.06
CA THR A 395 -6.39 39.28 10.78
C THR A 395 -7.60 39.60 11.66
N GLY A 396 -7.92 40.89 11.83
CA GLY A 396 -8.96 41.38 12.74
C GLY A 396 -8.54 41.43 14.22
N LYS A 397 -7.40 40.82 14.60
CA LYS A 397 -6.94 40.70 15.99
C LYS A 397 -5.53 41.22 16.17
N THR A 398 -5.20 41.74 17.35
CA THR A 398 -3.80 42.06 17.67
C THR A 398 -2.95 40.78 17.68
N PRO A 399 -1.62 40.85 17.45
CA PRO A 399 -0.75 39.68 17.55
C PRO A 399 -0.89 38.93 18.89
N ARG A 400 -1.10 39.67 19.99
CA ARG A 400 -1.30 39.11 21.33
C ARG A 400 -2.63 38.38 21.44
N GLU A 401 -3.73 38.98 20.98
CA GLU A 401 -5.05 38.34 20.94
C GLU A 401 -5.03 37.07 20.07
N TYR A 402 -4.40 37.14 18.89
CA TYR A 402 -4.31 36.02 17.97
C TYR A 402 -3.61 34.81 18.59
N ARG A 403 -2.50 35.04 19.31
CA ARG A 403 -1.79 34.00 20.06
C ARG A 403 -2.65 33.35 21.15
N MET A 404 -3.46 34.14 21.87
CA MET A 404 -4.29 33.59 22.94
C MET A 404 -5.40 32.68 22.40
N THR A 405 -5.96 33.00 21.22
CA THR A 405 -7.02 32.15 20.64
C THR A 405 -6.58 30.74 20.25
N VAL A 406 -5.30 30.49 20.00
CA VAL A 406 -4.81 29.15 19.63
C VAL A 406 -4.30 28.37 20.85
N LYS A 407 -4.15 29.02 22.01
CA LYS A 407 -3.83 28.32 23.28
C LYS A 407 -5.07 27.78 24.00
N GLN A 408 -6.27 28.21 23.61
CA GLN A 408 -7.53 27.80 24.25
C GLN A 408 -8.30 26.73 23.47
N ASN A 409 -7.82 26.36 22.28
CA ASN A 409 -8.26 25.21 21.49
C ASN A 409 -7.11 24.22 21.41
#